data_AF-A0A925G427-F1
#
_entry.id   AF-A0A925G427-F1
#
_cell.length_a   1.000
_cell.length_b   1.000
_cell.length_c   1.000
_cell.angle_alpha   90.00
_cell.angle_beta   90.00
_cell.angle_gamma   90.00
#
_symmetry.space_group_name_H-M   'P 1'
#
loop_
_entity.id
_entity.type
_entity.pdbx_description
1 polymer ?
#
loop_
_entity_poly.entity_id
_entity_poly.type
_entity_poly.pdbx_seq_one_letter_code
_entity_poly.pdbx_strand_id
1 'polypeptide(L)' 'MEIITDDATELLRAGFHWRESGAVRALVCAPLEQVGFANAFSTRLGGVSRMPQDALNLAGFNEDEAENIYENRRRFLKLF' A
#
# COMPACT_ATOMS: atom_id res chain seq x y z
N MET A 1 13.10 -1.55 -15.02
CA MET A 1 12.29 -1.35 -13.81
C MET A 1 10.87 -1.65 -14.22
N GLU A 2 10.31 -2.77 -13.77
CA GLU A 2 8.90 -3.09 -14.06
C GLU A 2 8.04 -2.18 -13.18
N ILE A 3 7.16 -1.42 -13.81
CA ILE A 3 6.25 -0.48 -13.15
C ILE A 3 4.91 -1.19 -13.03
N ILE A 4 4.28 -1.14 -11.86
CA ILE A 4 2.88 -1.57 -11.72
C ILE A 4 2.06 -0.64 -12.63
N THR A 5 1.45 -1.20 -13.68
CA THR A 5 0.62 -0.44 -14.62
C THR A 5 -0.51 0.25 -13.88
N ASP A 6 -0.78 1.52 -14.22
CA ASP A 6 -1.95 2.25 -13.74
C ASP A 6 -3.16 2.06 -14.67
N ASP A 7 -3.04 1.24 -15.73
CA ASP A 7 -4.17 0.90 -16.59
C ASP A 7 -5.15 -0.01 -15.82
N ALA A 8 -6.27 0.59 -15.42
CA ALA A 8 -7.34 -0.09 -14.71
C ALA A 8 -7.89 -1.30 -15.49
N THR A 9 -7.89 -1.26 -16.83
CA THR A 9 -8.37 -2.37 -17.65
C THR A 9 -7.42 -3.56 -17.59
N GLU A 10 -6.12 -3.32 -17.65
CA GLU A 10 -5.11 -4.37 -17.53
C GLU A 10 -5.10 -4.97 -16.12
N LEU A 11 -5.17 -4.13 -15.09
CA LEU A 11 -5.24 -4.58 -13.70
C LEU A 11 -6.47 -5.45 -13.45
N LEU A 12 -7.66 -5.00 -13.89
CA LEU A 12 -8.90 -5.77 -13.73
C LEU A 12 -8.81 -7.12 -14.45
N ARG A 13 -8.23 -7.15 -15.66
CA ARG A 13 -7.98 -8.40 -16.41
C ARG A 13 -7.03 -9.34 -15.66
N ALA A 14 -6.03 -8.80 -14.98
CA ALA A 14 -5.11 -9.55 -14.13
C ALA A 14 -5.71 -9.93 -12.75
N GLY A 15 -6.93 -9.51 -12.44
CA GLY A 15 -7.59 -9.78 -11.16
C GLY A 15 -7.16 -8.85 -10.03
N PHE A 16 -6.64 -7.66 -10.35
CA PHE A 16 -6.22 -6.66 -9.38
C PHE A 16 -7.05 -5.38 -9.48
N HIS A 17 -7.16 -4.65 -8.37
CA HIS A 17 -7.74 -3.31 -8.36
C HIS A 17 -7.00 -2.42 -7.35
N TRP A 18 -7.05 -1.10 -7.54
CA TRP A 18 -6.56 -0.15 -6.55
C TRP A 18 -7.58 0.05 -5.44
N ARG A 19 -7.10 0.05 -4.20
CA ARG A 19 -7.86 0.50 -3.03
C ARG A 19 -7.15 1.70 -2.41
N GLU A 20 -7.92 2.70 -2.02
CA GLU A 20 -7.40 3.96 -1.49
C GLU A 20 -8.08 4.31 -0.17
N SER A 21 -7.30 4.87 0.76
CA SER A 21 -7.77 5.40 2.04
C SER A 21 -6.90 6.60 2.45
N GLY A 22 -7.48 7.79 2.37
CA GLY A 22 -6.72 9.04 2.54
C GLY A 22 -5.60 9.17 1.51
N ALA A 23 -4.36 9.34 1.96
CA ALA A 23 -3.20 9.46 1.10
C ALA A 23 -2.59 8.10 0.68
N VAL A 24 -3.06 6.99 1.24
CA VAL A 24 -2.50 5.65 1.00
C VAL A 24 -3.29 4.95 -0.08
N ARG A 25 -2.57 4.34 -1.01
CA ARG A 25 -3.11 3.43 -2.02
C ARG A 25 -2.36 2.11 -2.02
N ALA A 26 -3.09 1.02 -2.27
CA ALA A 26 -2.54 -0.32 -2.38
C ALA A 26 -3.23 -1.10 -3.50
N LEU A 27 -2.49 -2.03 -4.09
CA LEU A 27 -3.01 -2.95 -5.08
C LEU A 27 -3.60 -4.17 -4.37
N VAL A 28 -4.82 -4.56 -4.70
CA VAL A 28 -5.54 -5.67 -4.06
C VAL A 28 -5.83 -6.75 -5.09
N CYS A 29 -5.54 -8.00 -4.73
CA CYS A 29 -5.87 -9.18 -5.52
C CYS A 29 -7.32 -9.60 -5.23
N ALA A 30 -8.21 -9.37 -6.19
CA ALA A 30 -9.63 -9.68 -6.04
C ALA A 30 -9.91 -11.19 -5.84
N PRO A 31 -9.23 -12.13 -6.53
CA PRO A 31 -9.42 -13.56 -6.27
C PRO A 31 -9.14 -13.97 -4.82
N LEU A 32 -8.11 -13.41 -4.18
CA LEU A 32 -7.79 -13.71 -2.78
C LEU A 32 -8.83 -13.14 -1.81
N GLU A 33 -9.34 -11.94 -2.06
CA GLU A 33 -10.42 -11.39 -1.22
C GLU A 33 -11.72 -12.16 -1.36
N GLN A 34 -12.06 -12.60 -2.57
CA GLN A 34 -13.28 -13.38 -2.84
C GLN A 34 -13.30 -14.71 -2.08
N VAL A 35 -12.13 -15.30 -1.81
CA VAL A 35 -12.00 -16.51 -0.97
C VAL A 35 -11.72 -16.20 0.51
N GLY A 36 -11.88 -14.94 0.94
CA GLY A 36 -11.84 -14.51 2.34
C GLY A 36 -10.46 -14.09 2.86
N PHE A 37 -9.44 -13.96 2.00
CA PHE A 37 -8.11 -13.50 2.41
C PHE A 37 -7.94 -12.00 2.16
N ALA A 38 -7.96 -11.22 3.25
CA ALA A 38 -7.56 -9.81 3.21
C ALA A 38 -6.11 -9.68 2.73
N ASN A 39 -5.89 -8.91 1.67
CA ASN A 39 -4.57 -8.74 1.05
C ASN A 39 -4.42 -7.35 0.46
N ALA A 40 -3.18 -6.84 0.45
CA ALA A 40 -2.83 -5.59 -0.21
C ALA A 40 -1.32 -5.54 -0.44
N PHE A 41 -0.92 -5.02 -1.59
CA PHE A 41 0.46 -4.68 -1.93
C PHE A 41 0.60 -3.15 -1.82
N SER A 42 1.30 -2.69 -0.79
CA SER A 42 1.53 -1.26 -0.54
C SER A 42 2.38 -0.62 -1.62
N THR A 43 2.17 0.68 -1.86
CA THR A 43 3.14 1.51 -2.58
C THR A 43 4.05 2.25 -1.60
N ARG A 44 5.09 2.91 -2.11
CA ARG A 44 5.95 3.78 -1.28
C ARG A 44 5.25 5.09 -0.87
N LEU A 45 4.13 5.47 -1.47
CA LEU A 45 3.54 6.81 -1.33
C LEU A 45 2.51 6.88 -0.18
N GLY A 46 2.32 8.07 0.39
CA GLY A 46 1.21 8.36 1.32
C GLY A 46 1.53 8.23 2.81
N GLY A 47 2.81 8.01 3.14
CA GLY A 47 3.25 7.89 4.53
C GLY A 47 3.73 9.21 5.14
N VAL A 48 4.48 9.10 6.23
CA VAL A 48 5.06 10.22 6.98
C VAL A 48 6.58 10.14 7.13
N SER A 49 7.20 9.09 6.58
CA SER A 49 8.65 8.93 6.65
C SER A 49 9.35 10.01 5.84
N ARG A 50 10.50 10.48 6.33
CA ARG A 50 11.24 11.60 5.73
C ARG A 50 12.09 11.20 4.53
N MET A 51 12.52 9.94 4.44
CA MET A 51 13.43 9.48 3.40
C MET A 51 12.92 8.21 2.70
N PRO A 52 12.51 8.32 1.43
CA PRO A 52 12.17 9.56 0.72
C PRO A 52 11.01 10.31 1.39
N GLN A 53 10.82 11.59 1.07
CA GLN A 53 9.73 12.40 1.65
C GLN A 53 8.36 11.74 1.42
N ASP A 54 7.51 11.79 2.46
CA ASP A 54 6.16 11.23 2.50
C ASP A 54 6.09 9.72 2.17
N ALA A 55 7.17 9.00 2.50
CA ALA A 55 7.25 7.58 2.24
C ALA A 55 6.42 6.77 3.25
N LEU A 56 5.74 5.75 2.76
CA LEU A 56 4.99 4.76 3.53
C LEU A 56 5.92 3.61 3.94
N ASN A 57 6.86 3.90 4.83
CA ASN A 57 7.70 2.86 5.40
C ASN A 57 6.91 2.07 6.46
N LEU A 58 6.72 0.76 6.23
CA LEU A 58 5.97 -0.13 7.12
C LEU A 58 6.89 -0.96 8.05
N ALA A 59 8.20 -0.86 7.89
CA ALA A 59 9.22 -1.62 8.63
C ALA A 59 10.50 -0.82 8.86
N GLY A 60 11.53 -1.40 9.47
CA GLY A 60 12.84 -0.74 9.60
C GLY A 60 12.92 0.36 10.67
N PHE A 61 12.61 0.01 11.93
CA PHE A 61 12.81 0.90 13.09
C PHE A 61 14.24 1.43 13.26
N ASN A 62 15.23 0.81 12.61
CA ASN A 62 16.62 1.27 12.63
C ASN A 62 16.91 2.33 11.55
N GLU A 63 15.98 2.54 10.62
CA GLU A 63 16.12 3.40 9.44
C GLU A 63 15.11 4.57 9.45
N ASP A 64 14.15 4.54 10.37
CA ASP A 64 13.12 5.55 10.56
C ASP A 64 12.67 5.62 12.02
N GLU A 65 12.08 6.74 12.42
CA GLU A 65 11.53 6.92 13.76
C GLU A 65 10.36 5.97 14.00
N ALA A 66 10.29 5.38 15.19
CA ALA A 66 9.28 4.39 15.52
C ALA A 66 7.85 4.94 15.35
N GLU A 67 7.65 6.21 15.68
CA GLU A 67 6.39 6.93 15.53
C GLU A 67 5.94 7.00 14.06
N ASN A 68 6.88 7.20 13.12
CA ASN A 68 6.57 7.20 11.70
C ASN A 68 6.11 5.82 11.24
N ILE A 69 6.77 4.76 11.69
CA ILE A 69 6.38 3.37 11.38
C ILE A 69 4.99 3.06 11.92
N TYR A 70 4.69 3.44 13.16
CA TYR A 70 3.37 3.22 13.75
C TYR A 70 2.28 4.00 13.00
N GLU A 71 2.53 5.25 12.65
CA GLU A 71 1.57 6.05 11.88
C GLU A 71 1.35 5.49 10.47
N ASN A 72 2.41 5.09 9.77
CA ASN A 72 2.32 4.47 8.44
C ASN A 72 1.51 3.16 8.49
N ARG A 73 1.74 2.31 9.49
CA ARG A 73 0.95 1.10 9.71
C ARG A 73 -0.51 1.42 10.00
N ARG A 74 -0.78 2.41 10.86
CA ARG A 74 -2.15 2.85 11.16
C ARG A 74 -2.86 3.33 9.89
N ARG A 75 -2.19 4.10 9.03
CA ARG A 75 -2.76 4.56 7.75
C ARG A 75 -3.04 3.39 6.80
N PHE A 76 -2.07 2.49 6.65
CA PHE A 76 -2.20 1.34 5.75
C PHE A 76 -3.32 0.39 6.18
N LEU A 77 -3.45 0.12 7.48
CA LEU A 77 -4.49 -0.78 8.00
C LEU A 77 -5.91 -0.24 7.85
N LYS A 78 -6.11 1.07 7.58
CA LYS A 78 -7.44 1.64 7.26
C LYS A 78 -7.95 1.27 5.87
N LEU A 79 -7.21 0.47 5.11
CA LEU A 79 -7.68 -0.12 3.85
C LEU A 79 -8.58 -1.36 4.07
N PHE A 80 -8.73 -1.81 5.31
CA PHE A 80 -9.51 -2.97 5.74
C PHE A 80 -10.43 -2.60 6.90
#